data_AF-A0A0D8Y0C0-F1
#
_entry.id   AF-A0A0D8Y0C0-F1
#
_cell.length_a   1.000
_cell.length_b   1.000
_cell.length_c   1.000
_cell.angle_alpha   90.00
_cell.angle_beta   90.00
_cell.angle_gamma   90.00
#
_symmetry.space_group_name_H-M   'P 1'
#
loop_
_entity.id
_entity.type
_entity.pdbx_description
1 polymer ?
#
loop_
_entity_poly.entity_id
_entity_poly.type
_entity_poly.pdbx_seq_one_letter_code
_entity_poly.pdbx_strand_id
1 'polypeptide(L)'
;MNDRRRFAGLHFFNPVPVMKLVEVVSTPETSHETHSKLIGFCKSLEKQPASCKDTPGFIVNGLLVPYLLDSIRMLERKDATKEDIDADFSIQCIQKLSGQFDLPHKSWVALPNQTDTRELLASTTM
;
A
#
# COMPACT_ATOMS: atom_id res chain seq x y z
N MET A 1 4.06 26.09 17.62
CA MET A 1 3.60 24.76 17.15
C MET A 1 4.49 23.69 17.77
N ASN A 2 4.16 23.15 18.95
CA ASN A 2 5.04 22.16 19.63
C ASN A 2 4.28 20.98 20.25
N ASP A 3 2.99 20.82 19.96
CA ASP A 3 2.22 19.67 20.43
C ASP A 3 2.35 18.53 19.42
N ARG A 4 3.24 17.57 19.72
CA ARG A 4 3.54 16.41 18.87
C ARG A 4 2.33 15.49 18.68
N ARG A 5 1.35 15.54 19.58
CA ARG A 5 0.12 14.73 19.51
C ARG A 5 -0.78 15.07 18.32
N ARG A 6 -0.54 16.22 17.67
CA ARG A 6 -1.28 16.70 16.50
C ARG A 6 -0.63 16.33 15.17
N PHE A 7 0.49 15.61 15.19
CA PHE A 7 1.20 15.20 13.99
C PHE A 7 0.94 13.72 13.69
N ALA A 8 0.72 13.43 12.41
CA ALA A 8 0.53 12.10 11.83
C ALA A 8 0.74 12.19 10.31
N GLY A 9 0.98 11.05 9.66
CA GLY A 9 1.17 10.96 8.22
C GLY A 9 -0.11 10.58 7.47
N LEU A 10 -0.25 11.11 6.26
CA LEU A 10 -1.23 10.66 5.26
C LEU A 10 -0.47 10.32 3.99
N HIS A 11 -0.47 9.04 3.62
CA HIS A 11 0.20 8.56 2.42
C HIS A 11 -0.84 8.16 1.37
N PHE A 12 -0.87 8.92 0.27
CA PHE A 12 -1.73 8.68 -0.89
C PHE A 12 -0.95 7.97 -1.98
N PHE A 13 -1.64 7.12 -2.75
CA PHE A 13 -1.05 6.40 -3.88
C PHE A 13 -1.36 7.13 -5.19
N ASN A 14 -0.39 7.18 -6.09
CA ASN A 14 -0.51 7.83 -7.39
C ASN A 14 -1.14 6.86 -8.43
N PRO A 15 -2.11 7.27 -9.26
CA PRO A 15 -2.76 8.58 -9.32
C PRO A 15 -3.81 8.79 -8.23
N VAL A 16 -3.59 9.85 -7.44
CA VAL A 16 -4.37 10.19 -6.24
C VAL A 16 -5.88 10.27 -6.48
N PRO A 17 -6.40 10.80 -7.61
CA PRO A 17 -7.84 10.82 -7.86
C PRO A 17 -8.46 9.43 -8.00
N VAL A 18 -7.73 8.50 -8.62
CA VAL A 18 -8.23 7.16 -8.98
C VAL A 18 -8.05 6.17 -7.83
N MET A 19 -6.90 6.23 -7.15
CA MET A 19 -6.58 5.29 -6.06
C MET A 19 -7.47 5.54 -4.84
N LYS A 20 -8.10 4.48 -4.34
CA LYS A 20 -9.01 4.57 -3.18
C LYS A 20 -8.27 4.44 -1.85
N LEU A 21 -7.15 3.74 -1.80
CA LEU A 21 -6.41 3.49 -0.58
C LEU A 21 -5.65 4.74 -0.10
N VAL A 22 -5.61 4.94 1.21
CA VAL A 22 -4.76 5.95 1.88
C VAL A 22 -4.25 5.35 3.19
N GLU A 23 -2.96 5.45 3.47
CA GLU A 23 -2.41 5.01 4.77
C GLU A 23 -2.40 6.19 5.75
N VAL A 24 -2.99 5.97 6.93
CA VAL A 24 -2.99 6.92 8.06
C VAL A 24 -1.94 6.46 9.06
N VAL A 25 -0.81 7.15 9.06
CA VAL A 25 0.40 6.78 9.81
C VAL A 25 0.42 7.50 11.15
N SER A 26 0.44 6.73 12.24
CA SER A 26 0.54 7.28 13.60
C SER A 26 1.92 7.03 14.20
N THR A 27 2.48 8.07 14.81
CA THR A 27 3.63 7.95 15.70
C THR A 27 3.16 7.51 17.10
N PRO A 28 4.04 7.03 17.99
CA PRO A 28 3.67 6.73 19.38
C PRO A 28 3.07 7.92 20.15
N GLU A 29 3.33 9.15 19.70
CA GLU A 29 2.85 10.37 20.33
C GLU A 29 1.53 10.89 19.74
N THR A 30 1.13 10.43 18.56
CA THR A 30 -0.10 10.86 17.88
C THR A 30 -1.33 10.58 18.76
N SER A 31 -2.17 11.59 19.01
CA SER A 31 -3.40 11.37 19.79
C SER A 31 -4.44 10.60 18.98
N HIS A 32 -5.28 9.85 19.70
CA HIS A 32 -6.43 9.17 19.10
C HIS A 32 -7.41 10.13 18.42
N GLU A 33 -7.54 11.36 18.94
CA GLU A 33 -8.34 12.41 18.34
C GLU A 33 -7.80 12.82 16.96
N THR A 34 -6.49 13.06 16.85
CA THR A 34 -5.83 13.39 15.57
C THR A 34 -6.02 12.26 14.58
N HIS A 35 -5.76 11.01 14.99
CA HIS A 35 -5.95 9.85 14.14
C HIS A 35 -7.40 9.74 13.64
N SER A 36 -8.39 9.87 14.53
CA SER A 36 -9.81 9.78 14.18
C SER A 36 -10.25 10.89 13.22
N LYS A 37 -9.74 12.11 13.39
CA LYS A 37 -9.97 13.22 12.46
C LYS A 37 -9.43 12.92 11.06
N LEU A 38 -8.23 12.34 10.95
CA LEU A 38 -7.65 11.96 9.67
C LEU A 38 -8.45 10.84 8.99
N ILE A 39 -8.89 9.82 9.74
CA ILE A 39 -9.79 8.78 9.22
C ILE A 39 -11.08 9.41 8.66
N GLY A 40 -11.70 10.32 9.41
CA GLY A 40 -12.90 11.03 8.97
C GLY A 40 -12.68 11.85 7.71
N PHE A 41 -11.54 12.56 7.64
CA PHE A 41 -11.14 13.30 6.45
C PHE A 41 -10.98 12.40 5.22
N CYS A 42 -10.25 11.28 5.32
CA CYS A 42 -10.11 10.32 4.22
C CYS A 42 -11.46 9.79 3.73
N LYS A 43 -12.37 9.46 4.66
CA LYS A 43 -13.73 9.01 4.31
C LYS A 43 -14.53 10.10 3.59
N SER A 44 -14.40 11.37 4.00
CA SER A 44 -15.06 12.49 3.30
C SER A 44 -14.58 12.69 1.86
N LEU A 45 -13.37 12.21 1.55
CA LEU A 45 -12.81 12.18 0.19
C LEU A 45 -13.17 10.89 -0.58
N GLU A 46 -14.09 10.08 -0.05
CA GLU A 46 -14.44 8.76 -0.57
C GLU A 46 -13.23 7.82 -0.74
N LYS A 47 -12.23 7.99 0.12
CA LYS A 47 -11.06 7.12 0.23
C LYS A 47 -11.28 6.06 1.31
N GLN A 48 -10.50 4.99 1.22
CA GLN A 48 -10.43 3.87 2.14
C GLN A 48 -9.16 4.02 2.99
N PRO A 49 -9.28 4.55 4.22
CA PRO A 49 -8.12 4.70 5.08
C PRO A 49 -7.69 3.36 5.71
N ALA A 50 -6.39 3.11 5.72
CA ALA A 50 -5.76 2.01 6.44
C ALA A 50 -4.85 2.57 7.55
N SER A 51 -5.08 2.17 8.80
CA SER A 51 -4.28 2.65 9.93
C SER A 51 -2.99 1.85 10.07
N CYS A 52 -1.86 2.54 10.21
CA CYS A 52 -0.57 1.90 10.45
C CYS A 52 0.30 2.69 11.44
N LYS A 53 1.30 2.00 11.99
CA LYS A 53 2.35 2.63 12.79
C LYS A 53 3.39 3.26 11.87
N ASP A 54 4.13 4.22 12.41
CA ASP A 54 5.32 4.78 11.77
C ASP A 54 6.45 3.75 11.73
N THR A 55 6.43 2.90 10.70
CA THR A 55 7.44 1.89 10.39
C THR A 55 7.92 2.06 8.95
N PRO A 56 9.20 1.74 8.63
CA PRO A 56 9.71 1.86 7.27
C PRO A 56 8.83 1.13 6.25
N GLY A 57 8.36 1.85 5.23
CA GLY A 57 7.49 1.30 4.18
C GLY A 57 6.02 1.11 4.58
N PHE A 58 5.60 1.53 5.77
CA PHE A 58 4.22 1.42 6.25
C PHE A 58 3.65 0.00 6.07
N ILE A 59 2.52 -0.17 5.37
CA ILE A 59 1.97 -1.49 5.05
C ILE A 59 2.35 -1.85 3.62
N VAL A 60 1.96 -1.02 2.64
CA VAL A 60 2.06 -1.40 1.22
C VAL A 60 3.53 -1.53 0.79
N ASN A 61 4.38 -0.54 1.06
CA ASN A 61 5.77 -0.59 0.63
C ASN A 61 6.58 -1.61 1.44
N GLY A 62 6.19 -1.83 2.70
CA GLY A 62 6.75 -2.88 3.56
C GLY A 62 6.51 -4.29 3.01
N LEU A 63 5.43 -4.52 2.27
CA LEU A 63 5.14 -5.78 1.59
C LEU A 63 5.69 -5.82 0.16
N LEU A 64 5.54 -4.73 -0.57
CA LEU A 64 5.89 -4.64 -1.99
C LEU A 64 7.39 -4.76 -2.23
N VAL A 65 8.22 -4.07 -1.45
CA VAL A 65 9.67 -4.04 -1.67
C VAL A 65 10.31 -5.41 -1.45
N PRO A 66 10.05 -6.14 -0.35
CA PRO A 66 10.57 -7.51 -0.19
C PRO A 66 10.11 -8.45 -1.31
N TYR A 67 8.85 -8.33 -1.75
CA TYR A 67 8.31 -9.15 -2.81
C TYR A 67 9.00 -8.90 -4.16
N LEU A 68 9.27 -7.64 -4.51
CA LEU A 68 10.07 -7.26 -5.67
C LEU A 68 11.50 -7.80 -5.58
N LEU A 69 12.14 -7.68 -4.42
CA LEU A 69 13.50 -8.17 -4.21
C LEU A 69 13.58 -9.71 -4.34
N ASP A 70 12.60 -10.43 -3.82
CA ASP A 70 12.54 -11.89 -3.98
C ASP A 70 12.26 -12.30 -5.43
N SER A 71 11.46 -11.53 -6.17
CA SER A 71 11.23 -11.74 -7.60
C SER A 71 12.53 -11.57 -8.40
N ILE A 72 13.33 -10.55 -8.10
CA ILE A 72 14.66 -10.35 -8.72
C ILE A 72 15.58 -11.54 -8.41
N ARG A 73 15.61 -12.00 -7.15
CA ARG A 73 16.42 -13.15 -6.75
C ARG A 73 15.98 -14.46 -7.42
N MET A 74 14.68 -14.65 -7.64
CA MET A 74 14.16 -15.80 -8.40
C MET A 74 14.66 -15.78 -9.84
N LEU A 75 14.65 -14.61 -10.47
CA LEU A 75 15.19 -14.43 -11.82
C LEU A 75 16.70 -14.71 -11.87
N GLU A 76 17.48 -14.22 -10.89
CA GLU A 76 18.92 -14.46 -10.80
C GLU A 76 19.26 -15.94 -10.64
N ARG A 77 18.48 -16.69 -9.84
CA ARG A 77 18.62 -18.14 -9.69
C ARG A 77 18.11 -18.94 -10.88
N LYS A 78 17.43 -18.29 -11.83
CA LYS A 78 16.75 -18.91 -12.98
C LYS A 78 15.66 -19.89 -12.55
N ASP A 79 14.98 -19.59 -11.44
CA ASP A 79 13.85 -20.39 -10.95
C ASP A 79 12.65 -20.31 -11.92
N ALA A 80 12.50 -19.18 -12.63
CA ALA A 80 11.46 -18.92 -13.62
C ALA A 80 11.92 -17.89 -14.66
N THR A 81 11.20 -17.76 -15.78
CA THR A 81 11.44 -16.70 -16.76
C THR A 81 10.95 -15.35 -16.23
N LYS A 82 11.45 -14.25 -16.81
CA LYS A 82 10.99 -12.90 -16.44
C LYS A 82 9.50 -12.76 -16.72
N GLU A 83 9.04 -13.30 -17.85
CA GLU A 83 7.66 -13.23 -18.30
C GLU A 83 6.71 -13.96 -17.34
N ASP A 84 7.11 -15.14 -16.85
CA ASP A 84 6.33 -15.89 -15.87
C ASP A 84 6.29 -15.18 -14.51
N ILE A 85 7.41 -14.58 -14.08
CA ILE A 85 7.49 -13.80 -12.84
C ILE A 85 6.58 -12.56 -12.92
N ASP A 86 6.64 -11.81 -14.01
CA ASP A 86 5.80 -10.61 -14.22
C ASP A 86 4.30 -10.98 -14.29
N ALA A 87 3.96 -12.11 -14.92
CA ALA A 87 2.58 -12.60 -14.99
C ALA A 87 2.01 -12.93 -13.60
N ASP A 88 2.77 -13.65 -12.77
CA ASP A 88 2.35 -14.00 -11.40
C ASP A 88 2.35 -12.80 -10.45
N PHE A 89 3.24 -11.83 -10.68
CA PHE A 89 3.30 -10.57 -9.92
C PHE A 89 1.99 -9.76 -10.02
N SER A 90 1.39 -9.70 -11.21
CA SER A 90 0.22 -8.84 -11.48
C SER A 90 -1.11 -9.44 -11.00
N ILE A 91 -1.31 -10.75 -11.12
CA ILE A 91 -2.63 -11.38 -10.96
C ILE A 91 -2.83 -11.96 -9.55
N GLN A 92 -1.80 -12.59 -8.96
CA GLN A 92 -2.03 -13.49 -7.84
C GLN A 92 -1.76 -12.89 -6.45
N CYS A 93 -0.86 -11.91 -6.34
CA CYS A 93 -0.45 -11.41 -5.02
C CYS A 93 -1.56 -10.61 -4.32
N ILE A 94 -2.34 -9.82 -5.07
CA ILE A 94 -3.47 -9.06 -4.52
C ILE A 94 -4.67 -9.97 -4.23
N GLN A 95 -4.91 -10.98 -5.06
CA GLN A 95 -6.05 -11.90 -4.92
C GLN A 95 -5.87 -12.89 -3.78
N LYS A 96 -4.68 -13.51 -3.62
CA LYS A 96 -4.44 -14.51 -2.57
C LYS A 96 -4.40 -13.93 -1.15
N LEU A 97 -3.95 -12.68 -0.97
CA LEU A 97 -3.93 -12.04 0.35
C LEU A 97 -5.34 -11.74 0.90
N SER A 98 -6.33 -11.54 0.01
CA SER A 98 -7.72 -11.32 0.41
C SER A 98 -8.40 -12.54 1.05
N GLY A 99 -7.85 -13.74 0.88
CA GLY A 99 -8.36 -14.97 1.48
C GLY A 99 -7.76 -15.33 2.84
N GLN A 100 -6.64 -14.71 3.24
CA GLN A 100 -5.93 -15.00 4.50
C GLN A 100 -6.27 -14.03 5.63
N PHE A 101 -6.72 -12.83 5.28
CA PHE A 101 -7.24 -11.85 6.22
C PHE A 101 -8.71 -11.69 5.87
N ASP A 102 -9.60 -11.71 6.86
CA ASP A 102 -11.07 -11.70 6.75
C ASP A 102 -11.58 -10.39 6.10
N LEU A 103 -11.24 -10.18 4.83
CA LEU A 103 -11.34 -8.93 4.10
C LEU A 103 -12.42 -9.06 3.02
N PRO A 104 -13.32 -8.07 2.90
CA PRO A 104 -14.35 -8.11 1.89
C PRO A 104 -13.71 -8.10 0.49
N HIS A 105 -14.09 -9.09 -0.32
CA HIS A 105 -13.60 -9.43 -1.67
C HIS A 105 -13.55 -8.28 -2.71
N LYS A 106 -14.02 -7.07 -2.38
CA LYS A 106 -14.33 -5.98 -3.31
C LYS A 106 -13.61 -4.66 -3.02
N SER A 107 -12.79 -4.57 -1.96
CA SER A 107 -12.18 -3.30 -1.54
C SER A 107 -10.81 -2.97 -2.16
N TRP A 108 -10.18 -3.93 -2.85
CA TRP A 108 -8.79 -3.80 -3.31
C TRP A 108 -8.61 -3.80 -4.83
N VAL A 109 -9.71 -3.87 -5.61
CA VAL A 109 -9.63 -3.82 -7.07
C VAL A 109 -9.45 -2.36 -7.50
N ALA A 110 -8.21 -1.89 -7.41
CA ALA A 110 -7.81 -0.58 -7.88
C ALA A 110 -6.50 -0.67 -8.66
N LEU A 111 -6.32 -1.67 -9.53
CA LEU A 111 -5.29 -1.59 -10.58
C LEU A 111 -5.82 -2.22 -11.87
N PRO A 112 -6.62 -1.48 -12.67
CA PRO A 112 -7.10 -2.00 -13.95
C PRO A 112 -5.99 -2.16 -15.01
N ASN A 113 -4.78 -1.62 -14.80
CA ASN A 113 -3.84 -1.42 -15.91
C ASN A 113 -2.33 -1.42 -15.59
N GLN A 114 -1.87 -1.84 -14.40
CA GLN A 114 -0.42 -1.91 -14.14
C GLN A 114 0.10 -3.33 -14.32
N THR A 115 0.42 -3.68 -15.56
CA THR A 115 1.19 -4.89 -15.92
C THR A 115 2.70 -4.68 -15.81
N ASP A 116 3.17 -3.45 -15.53
CA ASP A 116 4.59 -3.12 -15.43
C ASP A 116 5.00 -2.81 -13.98
N THR A 117 5.98 -3.57 -13.47
CA THR A 117 6.58 -3.39 -12.14
C THR A 117 7.16 -1.98 -11.92
N ARG A 118 7.54 -1.28 -12.99
CA ARG A 118 8.05 0.10 -12.94
C ARG A 118 6.96 1.12 -12.63
N GLU A 119 5.75 0.92 -13.13
CA GLU A 119 4.61 1.79 -12.83
C GLU A 119 4.13 1.60 -11.38
N LEU A 120 4.28 0.39 -10.85
CA LEU A 120 3.98 0.08 -9.45
C LEU A 120 4.93 0.83 -8.51
N LEU A 121 6.23 0.82 -8.79
CA LEU A 121 7.21 1.60 -8.02
C LEU A 121 6.91 3.10 -8.10
N ALA A 122 6.66 3.65 -9.30
CA ALA A 122 6.32 5.06 -9.48
C ALA A 122 4.99 5.50 -8.82
N SER A 123 4.11 4.54 -8.51
CA SER A 123 2.86 4.82 -7.79
C SER A 123 3.04 4.98 -6.27
N THR A 124 4.18 4.55 -5.74
CA THR A 124 4.45 4.39 -4.30
C THR A 124 5.56 5.28 -3.74
N THR A 125 6.35 5.92 -4.60
CA THR A 125 7.37 6.91 -4.20
C THR A 125 6.83 8.34 -4.36
N MET A 126 6.64 9.03 -3.24
CA MET A 126 6.73 10.49 -3.12
C MET A 126 7.89 10.85 -2.20
#